data_AF-A0A535NG35-F1
#
_entry.id   AF-A0A535NG35-F1
#
_cell.length_a   1.000
_cell.length_b   1.000
_cell.length_c   1.000
_cell.angle_alpha   90.00
_cell.angle_beta   90.00
_cell.angle_gamma   90.00
#
_symmetry.space_group_name_H-M   'P 1'
#
loop_
_entity.id
_entity.type
_entity.pdbx_description
1 polymer ?
#
loop_
_entity_poly.entity_id
_entity_poly.type
_entity_poly.pdbx_seq_one_letter_code
_entity_poly.pdbx_strand_id
1 'polypeptide(L)'
;AAPTLEADIAAAAMGLDDIGHSRVLYGSLRELGTPDAGTDDGASYANVPFLDRPWTDWSEFVAANAVLDNAFTLMMEALANGNVDVLRTRLKKMLQEERYHTLHGHSWMQEVKAGAALERAWRESLEWIGPENADVDELHGAGRLAHGVRDLRRLLEERLDGRIPPSGLEWDSWEPVRRRTQPGGIDQATLEMLQGLAEKRYMPASG
;
A
#
# COMPACT_ATOMS: atom_id res chain seq x y z
N ALA A 1 -18.52 -7.49 0.32
CA ALA A 1 -19.21 -7.19 -0.96
C ALA A 1 -19.40 -5.68 -1.03
N ALA A 2 -19.20 -5.07 -2.19
CA ALA A 2 -19.42 -3.64 -2.39
C ALA A 2 -20.92 -3.29 -2.24
N PRO A 3 -21.27 -2.04 -1.86
CA PRO A 3 -22.65 -1.63 -1.63
C PRO A 3 -23.47 -1.51 -2.93
N THR A 4 -22.81 -1.33 -4.08
CA THR A 4 -23.46 -1.28 -5.40
C THR A 4 -22.60 -2.01 -6.45
N LEU A 5 -23.20 -2.31 -7.60
CA LEU A 5 -22.48 -2.95 -8.72
C LEU A 5 -21.39 -2.03 -9.28
N GLU A 6 -21.66 -0.73 -9.37
CA GLU A 6 -20.68 0.27 -9.83
C GLU A 6 -19.48 0.34 -8.89
N ALA A 7 -19.73 0.28 -7.58
CA ALA A 7 -18.68 0.24 -6.57
C ALA A 7 -17.83 -1.04 -6.69
N ASP A 8 -18.47 -2.17 -6.99
CA ASP A 8 -17.78 -3.45 -7.20
C ASP A 8 -16.91 -3.43 -8.46
N ILE A 9 -17.42 -2.86 -9.56
CA ILE A 9 -16.67 -2.67 -10.81
C ILE A 9 -15.49 -1.73 -10.59
N ALA A 10 -15.68 -0.62 -9.88
CA ALA A 10 -14.61 0.31 -9.54
C ALA A 10 -13.53 -0.36 -8.69
N ALA A 11 -13.91 -1.12 -7.66
CA ALA A 11 -12.98 -1.88 -6.82
C ALA A 11 -12.17 -2.90 -7.63
N ALA A 12 -12.82 -3.65 -8.52
CA ALA A 12 -12.15 -4.61 -9.39
C ALA A 12 -11.18 -3.92 -10.39
N ALA A 13 -11.54 -2.75 -10.93
CA ALA A 13 -10.68 -1.99 -11.82
C ALA A 13 -9.41 -1.49 -11.10
N MET A 14 -9.55 -0.92 -9.90
CA MET A 14 -8.41 -0.47 -9.10
C MET A 14 -7.49 -1.63 -8.71
N GLY A 15 -8.06 -2.78 -8.31
CA GLY A 15 -7.26 -3.97 -8.04
C GLY A 15 -6.49 -4.48 -9.28
N LEU A 16 -7.02 -4.31 -10.50
CA LEU A 16 -6.29 -4.65 -11.72
C LEU A 16 -5.13 -3.67 -11.99
N ASP A 17 -5.33 -2.38 -11.71
CA ASP A 17 -4.29 -1.37 -11.78
C ASP A 17 -3.15 -1.71 -10.81
N ASP A 18 -3.45 -2.09 -9.56
CA ASP A 18 -2.45 -2.46 -8.54
C ASP A 18 -1.61 -3.69 -8.93
N ILE A 19 -2.21 -4.67 -9.63
CA ILE A 19 -1.47 -5.79 -10.21
C ILE A 19 -0.51 -5.28 -11.29
N GLY A 20 -0.94 -4.31 -12.10
CA GLY A 20 -0.09 -3.60 -13.07
C GLY A 20 1.05 -2.84 -12.40
N HIS A 21 0.77 -2.12 -11.31
CA HIS A 21 1.74 -1.36 -10.52
C HIS A 21 2.79 -2.26 -9.92
N SER A 22 2.39 -3.42 -9.38
CA SER A 22 3.30 -4.43 -8.87
C SER A 22 4.32 -4.85 -9.94
N ARG A 23 3.88 -5.08 -11.19
CA ARG A 23 4.80 -5.41 -12.30
C ARG A 23 5.78 -4.29 -12.61
N VAL A 24 5.33 -3.03 -12.54
CA VAL A 24 6.20 -1.85 -12.73
C VAL A 24 7.24 -1.74 -11.61
N LEU A 25 6.82 -1.94 -10.36
CA LEU A 25 7.69 -1.87 -9.17
C LEU A 25 8.74 -2.99 -9.18
N TYR A 26 8.33 -4.25 -9.33
CA TYR A 26 9.27 -5.38 -9.44
C TYR A 26 10.22 -5.22 -10.64
N GLY A 27 9.70 -4.76 -11.79
CA GLY A 27 10.54 -4.47 -12.94
C GLY A 27 11.57 -3.36 -12.67
N SER A 28 11.23 -2.37 -11.85
CA SER A 28 12.14 -1.29 -11.45
C SER A 28 13.19 -1.76 -10.44
N LEU A 29 12.79 -2.58 -9.47
CA LEU A 29 13.70 -3.20 -8.49
C LEU A 29 14.77 -4.07 -9.18
N ARG A 30 14.36 -4.87 -10.17
CA ARG A 30 15.28 -5.67 -10.99
C ARG A 30 16.32 -4.82 -11.72
N GLU A 31 15.92 -3.68 -12.27
CA GLU A 31 16.84 -2.74 -12.94
C GLU A 31 17.79 -2.06 -11.96
N LEU A 32 17.35 -1.84 -10.72
CA LEU A 32 18.19 -1.36 -9.62
C LEU A 32 19.09 -2.45 -9.02
N GLY A 33 19.08 -3.67 -9.57
CA GLY A 33 19.93 -4.78 -9.13
C GLY A 33 19.41 -5.54 -7.91
N THR A 34 18.14 -5.36 -7.54
CA THR A 34 17.50 -6.16 -6.49
C THR A 34 17.10 -7.50 -7.10
N PRO A 35 17.51 -8.64 -6.51
CA PRO A 35 17.08 -9.96 -6.97
C PRO A 35 15.57 -10.12 -6.80
N ASP A 36 14.95 -10.96 -7.62
CA ASP A 36 13.56 -11.34 -7.42
C ASP A 36 13.43 -12.00 -6.04
N ALA A 37 12.54 -11.47 -5.20
CA ALA A 37 12.25 -12.05 -3.90
C ALA A 37 11.58 -13.42 -4.08
N GLY A 38 12.01 -14.43 -3.30
CA GLY A 38 11.31 -15.71 -3.25
C GLY A 38 9.92 -15.53 -2.64
N THR A 39 8.89 -16.05 -3.30
CA THR A 39 7.49 -16.02 -2.84
C THR A 39 7.11 -17.31 -2.10
N ASP A 40 8.09 -17.95 -1.46
CA ASP A 40 7.95 -19.31 -0.95
C ASP A 40 7.27 -19.36 0.43
N ASP A 41 7.35 -18.28 1.22
CA ASP A 41 6.67 -18.16 2.51
C ASP A 41 6.01 -16.78 2.68
N GLY A 42 5.06 -16.69 3.62
CA GLY A 42 4.34 -15.44 3.89
C GLY A 42 5.19 -14.37 4.60
N ALA A 43 6.35 -14.74 5.16
CA ALA A 43 7.24 -13.81 5.84
C ALA A 43 8.15 -13.03 4.88
N SER A 44 8.29 -13.50 3.63
CA SER A 44 9.06 -12.83 2.58
C SER A 44 8.36 -11.59 2.00
N TYR A 45 7.06 -11.43 2.24
CA TYR A 45 6.30 -10.26 1.78
C TYR A 45 6.50 -9.05 2.73
N ALA A 46 6.86 -7.91 2.13
CA ALA A 46 7.02 -6.61 2.81
C ALA A 46 5.80 -5.70 2.61
N ASN A 47 4.60 -6.28 2.50
CA ASN A 47 3.34 -5.51 2.44
C ASN A 47 3.03 -4.84 3.78
N VAL A 48 2.11 -3.89 3.78
CA VAL A 48 1.55 -3.35 5.03
C VAL A 48 0.67 -4.39 5.73
N PRO A 49 0.61 -4.42 7.08
CA PRO A 49 -0.24 -5.35 7.82
C PRO A 49 -1.74 -5.27 7.45
N PHE A 50 -2.19 -4.17 6.86
CA PHE A 50 -3.59 -3.96 6.44
C PHE A 50 -4.04 -4.98 5.40
N LEU A 51 -3.07 -5.53 4.67
CA LEU A 51 -3.24 -6.49 3.57
C LEU A 51 -2.86 -7.93 3.97
N ASP A 52 -2.53 -8.18 5.25
CA ASP A 52 -2.16 -9.53 5.70
C ASP A 52 -3.33 -10.54 5.59
N ARG A 53 -4.58 -10.05 5.49
CA ARG A 53 -5.79 -10.86 5.36
C ARG A 53 -6.79 -10.19 4.41
N PRO A 54 -7.70 -10.95 3.79
CA PRO A 54 -8.77 -10.39 2.97
C PRO A 54 -9.68 -9.48 3.81
N TRP A 55 -10.11 -8.37 3.23
CA TRP A 55 -11.10 -7.49 3.84
C TRP A 55 -12.47 -8.17 3.88
N THR A 56 -13.16 -7.97 4.99
CA THR A 56 -14.48 -8.56 5.25
C THR A 56 -15.60 -7.53 5.17
N ASP A 57 -15.25 -6.25 5.25
CA ASP A 57 -16.20 -5.14 5.20
C ASP A 57 -15.79 -4.06 4.19
N TRP A 58 -16.78 -3.41 3.57
CA TRP A 58 -16.55 -2.34 2.60
C TRP A 58 -15.80 -1.13 3.21
N SER A 59 -15.98 -0.88 4.51
CA SER A 59 -15.25 0.19 5.21
C SER A 59 -13.74 -0.01 5.21
N GLU A 60 -13.25 -1.26 5.17
CA GLU A 60 -11.82 -1.55 5.07
C GLU A 60 -11.27 -1.15 3.69
N PHE A 61 -12.02 -1.44 2.62
CA PHE A 61 -11.71 -1.00 1.27
C PHE A 61 -11.68 0.54 1.16
N VAL A 62 -12.69 1.21 1.72
CA VAL A 62 -12.75 2.68 1.74
C VAL A 62 -11.59 3.27 2.54
N ALA A 63 -11.24 2.70 3.69
CA ALA A 63 -10.09 3.13 4.49
C ALA A 63 -8.77 2.93 3.74
N ALA A 64 -8.61 1.84 2.99
CA ALA A 64 -7.44 1.59 2.17
C ALA A 64 -7.29 2.67 1.07
N ASN A 65 -8.32 2.90 0.24
CA ASN A 65 -8.22 3.94 -0.80
C ASN A 65 -8.01 5.35 -0.21
N ALA A 66 -8.68 5.66 0.90
CA ALA A 66 -8.60 6.98 1.50
C ALA A 66 -7.25 7.25 2.17
N VAL A 67 -6.58 6.23 2.71
CA VAL A 67 -5.38 6.41 3.54
C VAL A 67 -4.19 5.64 3.02
N LEU A 68 -4.32 4.34 2.81
CA LEU A 68 -3.21 3.47 2.40
C LEU A 68 -2.73 3.81 0.98
N ASP A 69 -3.64 3.91 0.02
CA ASP A 69 -3.30 4.27 -1.36
C ASP A 69 -2.74 5.69 -1.45
N ASN A 70 -3.22 6.61 -0.62
CA ASN A 70 -2.67 7.96 -0.55
C ASN A 70 -1.25 7.96 0.03
N ALA A 71 -0.97 7.16 1.06
CA ALA A 71 0.39 7.01 1.60
C ALA A 71 1.33 6.40 0.56
N PHE A 72 0.88 5.34 -0.13
CA PHE A 72 1.59 4.72 -1.24
C PHE A 72 1.87 5.73 -2.35
N THR A 73 0.84 6.43 -2.83
CA THR A 73 0.93 7.45 -3.88
C THR A 73 1.94 8.53 -3.51
N LEU A 74 1.89 9.09 -2.31
CA LEU A 74 2.83 10.13 -1.87
C LEU A 74 4.28 9.64 -1.85
N MET A 75 4.52 8.40 -1.42
CA MET A 75 5.85 7.79 -1.48
C MET A 75 6.32 7.62 -2.93
N MET A 76 5.44 7.17 -3.82
CA MET A 76 5.74 6.99 -5.24
C MET A 76 5.96 8.33 -5.94
N GLU A 77 5.21 9.38 -5.60
CA GLU A 77 5.45 10.74 -6.04
C GLU A 77 6.82 11.25 -5.58
N ALA A 78 7.19 10.99 -4.32
CA ALA A 78 8.49 11.36 -3.79
C ALA A 78 9.64 10.65 -4.54
N LEU A 79 9.49 9.36 -4.87
CA LEU A 79 10.46 8.61 -5.68
C LEU A 79 10.54 9.14 -7.12
N ALA A 80 9.38 9.38 -7.75
CA ALA A 80 9.30 9.86 -9.13
C ALA A 80 9.89 11.27 -9.30
N ASN A 81 9.91 12.06 -8.22
CA ASN A 81 10.50 13.40 -8.18
C ASN A 81 11.90 13.44 -7.56
N GLY A 82 12.47 12.29 -7.18
CA GLY A 82 13.87 12.17 -6.76
C GLY A 82 14.84 12.08 -7.95
N ASN A 83 16.08 11.69 -7.66
CA ASN A 83 17.19 11.59 -8.63
C ASN A 83 17.46 10.18 -9.18
N VAL A 84 16.51 9.23 -9.03
CA VAL A 84 16.65 7.85 -9.51
C VAL A 84 15.94 7.66 -10.85
N ASP A 85 16.68 7.75 -11.96
CA ASP A 85 16.14 7.88 -13.32
C ASP A 85 15.12 6.80 -13.74
N VAL A 86 15.36 5.53 -13.37
CA VAL A 86 14.42 4.44 -13.68
C VAL A 86 13.06 4.68 -13.03
N LEU A 87 13.03 5.18 -11.79
CA LEU A 87 11.79 5.45 -11.05
C LEU A 87 11.08 6.69 -11.60
N ARG A 88 11.82 7.76 -11.92
CA ARG A 88 11.25 8.98 -12.52
C ARG A 88 10.47 8.71 -13.80
N THR A 89 10.88 7.70 -14.57
CA THR A 89 10.22 7.36 -15.84
C THR A 89 9.10 6.35 -15.64
N ARG A 90 9.36 5.27 -14.89
CA ARG A 90 8.44 4.13 -14.79
C ARG A 90 7.21 4.40 -13.93
N LEU A 91 7.33 5.25 -12.91
CA LEU A 91 6.22 5.54 -12.00
C LEU A 91 5.17 6.51 -12.59
N LYS A 92 5.46 7.18 -13.71
CA LYS A 92 4.57 8.21 -14.29
C LYS A 92 3.17 7.70 -14.65
N LYS A 93 3.07 6.51 -15.23
CA LYS A 93 1.77 5.95 -15.65
C LYS A 93 0.96 5.52 -14.45
N MET A 94 1.61 4.79 -13.53
CA MET A 94 1.03 4.39 -12.24
C MET A 94 0.46 5.59 -11.48
N LEU A 95 1.22 6.67 -11.35
CA LEU A 95 0.75 7.89 -10.67
C LEU A 95 -0.41 8.61 -11.39
N GLN A 96 -0.65 8.35 -12.68
CA GLN A 96 -1.84 8.87 -13.37
C GLN A 96 -3.08 8.06 -13.02
N GLU A 97 -2.94 6.74 -12.84
CA GLU A 97 -4.01 5.81 -12.45
C GLU A 97 -4.43 6.05 -10.99
N GLU A 98 -3.46 6.24 -10.07
CA GLU A 98 -3.68 6.56 -8.64
C GLU A 98 -4.54 7.81 -8.37
N ARG A 99 -4.62 8.74 -9.33
CA ARG A 99 -5.51 9.91 -9.22
C ARG A 99 -6.97 9.48 -9.11
N TYR A 100 -7.36 8.41 -9.80
CA TYR A 100 -8.70 7.85 -9.71
C TYR A 100 -8.95 7.23 -8.33
N HIS A 101 -7.97 6.49 -7.79
CA HIS A 101 -8.06 5.88 -6.45
C HIS A 101 -8.29 6.94 -5.38
N THR A 102 -7.53 8.04 -5.46
CA THR A 102 -7.67 9.19 -4.55
C THR A 102 -9.07 9.80 -4.60
N LEU A 103 -9.59 10.07 -5.81
CA LEU A 103 -10.94 10.64 -5.98
C LEU A 103 -12.03 9.68 -5.47
N HIS A 104 -11.85 8.39 -5.73
CA HIS A 104 -12.77 7.34 -5.28
C HIS A 104 -12.81 7.26 -3.75
N GLY A 105 -11.65 7.15 -3.10
CA GLY A 105 -11.52 7.11 -1.64
C GLY A 105 -12.11 8.36 -0.97
N HIS A 106 -11.80 9.56 -1.47
CA HIS A 106 -12.34 10.82 -0.94
C HIS A 106 -13.87 10.88 -1.02
N SER A 107 -14.44 10.46 -2.15
CA SER A 107 -15.89 10.43 -2.35
C SER A 107 -16.57 9.48 -1.36
N TRP A 108 -16.02 8.27 -1.19
CA TRP A 108 -16.58 7.29 -0.25
C TRP A 108 -16.42 7.66 1.21
N MET A 109 -15.38 8.41 1.58
CA MET A 109 -15.21 8.92 2.95
C MET A 109 -16.29 9.92 3.39
N GLN A 110 -17.09 10.45 2.46
CA GLN A 110 -18.27 11.26 2.79
C GLN A 110 -19.52 10.40 3.02
N GLU A 111 -19.57 9.20 2.44
CA GLU A 111 -20.73 8.31 2.46
C GLU A 111 -20.62 7.20 3.52
N VAL A 112 -19.38 6.75 3.81
CA VAL A 112 -19.11 5.60 4.67
C VAL A 112 -18.34 6.03 5.92
N LYS A 113 -18.84 5.61 7.09
CA LYS A 113 -18.14 5.77 8.36
C LYS A 113 -17.14 4.65 8.58
N ALA A 114 -15.91 4.83 8.09
CA ALA A 114 -14.89 3.79 8.17
C ALA A 114 -14.32 3.55 9.59
N GLY A 115 -14.51 4.48 10.53
CA GLY A 115 -14.23 4.28 11.97
C GLY A 115 -12.90 3.58 12.25
N ALA A 116 -12.96 2.42 12.90
CA ALA A 116 -11.79 1.62 13.28
C ALA A 116 -10.91 1.18 12.09
N ALA A 117 -11.49 0.95 10.91
CA ALA A 117 -10.72 0.62 9.72
C ALA A 117 -9.84 1.80 9.28
N LEU A 118 -10.36 3.02 9.37
CA LEU A 118 -9.61 4.25 9.09
C LEU A 118 -8.46 4.44 10.10
N GLU A 119 -8.72 4.26 11.39
CA GLU A 119 -7.69 4.38 12.43
C GLU A 119 -6.57 3.36 12.24
N ARG A 120 -6.93 2.12 11.84
CA ARG A 120 -5.98 1.06 11.51
C ARG A 120 -5.17 1.41 10.27
N ALA A 121 -5.80 1.79 9.17
CA ALA A 121 -5.12 2.17 7.93
C ALA A 121 -4.19 3.37 8.16
N TRP A 122 -4.62 4.36 8.93
CA TRP A 122 -3.80 5.50 9.35
C TRP A 122 -2.53 5.07 10.07
N ARG A 123 -2.67 4.31 11.16
CA ARG A 123 -1.53 3.84 11.94
C ARG A 123 -0.57 3.02 11.07
N GLU A 124 -1.08 2.06 10.30
CA GLU A 124 -0.26 1.17 9.49
C GLU A 124 0.39 1.88 8.30
N SER A 125 -0.22 2.92 7.74
CA SER A 125 0.42 3.82 6.76
C SER A 125 1.58 4.62 7.37
N LEU A 126 1.44 5.08 8.62
CA LEU A 126 2.54 5.76 9.31
C LEU A 126 3.69 4.81 9.63
N GLU A 127 3.41 3.56 10.04
CA GLU A 127 4.43 2.51 10.20
C GLU A 127 5.14 2.23 8.89
N TRP A 128 4.38 2.19 7.79
CA TRP A 128 4.93 1.99 6.46
C TRP A 128 5.78 3.16 5.98
N ILE A 129 5.43 4.42 6.28
CA ILE A 129 6.34 5.55 6.03
C ILE A 129 7.61 5.39 6.89
N GLY A 130 7.49 4.92 8.13
CA GLY A 130 8.60 4.67 9.04
C GLY A 130 8.96 5.87 9.92
N PRO A 131 9.89 5.69 10.87
CA PRO A 131 10.29 6.72 11.83
C PRO A 131 11.13 7.83 11.20
N GLU A 132 11.09 9.02 11.82
CA GLU A 132 11.98 10.12 11.45
C GLU A 132 13.45 9.75 11.69
N ASN A 133 14.35 10.31 10.88
CA ASN A 133 15.79 10.08 10.90
C ASN A 133 16.21 8.63 10.58
N ALA A 134 15.34 7.87 9.90
CA ALA A 134 15.65 6.55 9.35
C ALA A 134 15.82 6.60 7.82
N ASP A 135 15.60 5.46 7.15
CA ASP A 135 15.91 5.24 5.73
C ASP A 135 15.23 6.25 4.78
N VAL A 136 13.98 6.63 5.02
CA VAL A 136 13.27 7.62 4.18
C VAL A 136 13.95 8.99 4.25
N ASP A 137 14.36 9.44 5.43
CA ASP A 137 15.05 10.72 5.60
C ASP A 137 16.49 10.67 5.06
N GLU A 138 17.17 9.52 5.17
CA GLU A 138 18.47 9.27 4.53
C GLU A 138 18.36 9.35 3.00
N LEU A 139 17.37 8.68 2.42
CA LEU A 139 17.09 8.69 0.98
C LEU A 139 16.70 10.09 0.50
N HIS A 140 15.94 10.83 1.30
CA HIS A 140 15.61 12.23 1.04
C HIS A 140 16.86 13.11 1.05
N GLY A 141 17.71 12.98 2.08
CA GLY A 141 18.99 13.71 2.17
C GLY A 141 19.94 13.42 1.00
N ALA A 142 19.86 12.21 0.42
CA ALA A 142 20.58 11.81 -0.79
C ALA A 142 19.90 12.25 -2.10
N GLY A 143 18.75 12.93 -2.03
CA GLY A 143 17.95 13.38 -3.17
C GLY A 143 17.21 12.27 -3.92
N ARG A 144 17.18 11.04 -3.39
CA ARG A 144 16.47 9.90 -3.99
C ARG A 144 14.96 9.96 -3.76
N LEU A 145 14.54 10.65 -2.70
CA LEU A 145 13.15 11.02 -2.43
C LEU A 145 13.04 12.55 -2.41
N ALA A 146 11.99 13.08 -3.01
CA ALA A 146 11.70 14.52 -2.95
C ALA A 146 11.22 15.00 -1.56
N HIS A 147 10.71 14.07 -0.74
CA HIS A 147 10.15 14.36 0.59
C HIS A 147 10.72 13.40 1.63
N GLY A 148 10.97 13.93 2.83
CA GLY A 148 11.26 13.14 4.03
C GLY A 148 9.99 12.74 4.79
N VAL A 149 10.17 12.04 5.92
CA VAL A 149 9.08 11.47 6.72
C VAL A 149 8.07 12.53 7.17
N ARG A 150 8.54 13.68 7.67
CA ARG A 150 7.65 14.76 8.14
C ARG A 150 6.75 15.31 7.03
N ASP A 151 7.31 15.50 5.84
CA ASP A 151 6.55 16.01 4.71
C ASP A 151 5.53 14.98 4.21
N LEU A 152 5.93 13.71 4.10
CA LEU A 152 5.02 12.64 3.70
C LEU A 152 3.84 12.51 4.66
N ARG A 153 4.08 12.57 5.97
CA ARG A 153 3.02 12.53 6.98
C ARG A 153 2.11 13.75 6.89
N ARG A 154 2.67 14.97 6.82
CA ARG A 154 1.87 16.20 6.67
C ARG A 154 1.01 16.16 5.41
N LEU A 155 1.58 15.75 4.27
CA LEU A 155 0.83 15.62 3.02
C LEU A 155 -0.30 14.58 3.14
N LEU A 156 -0.05 13.46 3.84
CA LEU A 156 -1.10 12.46 4.08
C LEU A 156 -2.22 13.01 4.99
N GLU A 157 -1.88 13.77 6.03
CA GLU A 157 -2.86 14.47 6.88
C GLU A 157 -3.74 15.42 6.07
N GLU A 158 -3.15 16.16 5.13
CA GLU A 158 -3.86 17.06 4.22
C GLU A 158 -4.87 16.32 3.33
N ARG A 159 -4.56 15.08 2.91
CA ARG A 159 -5.49 14.24 2.12
C ARG A 159 -6.73 13.79 2.89
N LEU A 160 -6.69 13.81 4.22
CA LEU A 160 -7.80 13.40 5.08
C LEU A 160 -8.69 14.57 5.55
N ASP A 161 -8.51 15.77 4.98
CA ASP A 161 -9.27 16.98 5.34
C ASP A 161 -9.28 17.25 6.87
N GLY A 162 -8.18 16.92 7.56
CA GLY A 162 -8.04 17.11 9.01
C GLY A 162 -8.74 16.07 9.89
N ARG A 163 -9.34 15.01 9.33
CA ARG A 163 -9.89 13.86 10.08
C ARG A 163 -8.77 12.89 10.47
N ILE A 164 -7.85 13.35 11.34
CA ILE A 164 -6.62 12.62 11.67
C ILE A 164 -6.86 11.75 12.92
N PRO A 165 -6.78 10.42 12.82
CA PRO A 165 -6.80 9.55 13.99
C PRO A 165 -5.52 9.69 14.84
N PRO A 166 -5.57 9.39 16.14
CA PRO A 166 -4.35 9.24 16.92
C PRO A 166 -3.50 8.10 16.35
N SER A 167 -2.18 8.29 16.23
CA SER A 167 -1.27 7.25 15.73
C SER A 167 -0.92 6.23 16.81
N GLY A 168 -0.58 6.69 18.02
CA GLY A 168 -0.19 5.85 19.16
C GLY A 168 1.02 4.95 18.89
N LEU A 169 1.91 5.36 17.97
CA LEU A 169 3.04 4.55 17.51
C LEU A 169 4.26 4.68 18.41
N GLU A 170 4.77 3.52 18.82
CA GLU A 170 6.06 3.34 19.50
C GLU A 170 7.03 2.67 18.51
N TRP A 171 8.22 3.26 18.34
CA TRP A 171 9.16 2.83 17.30
C TRP A 171 10.17 1.78 17.77
N ASP A 172 10.22 1.47 19.06
CA ASP A 172 11.18 0.53 19.67
C ASP A 172 11.12 -0.88 19.05
N SER A 173 9.96 -1.28 18.53
CA SER A 173 9.74 -2.58 17.87
C SER A 173 9.57 -2.49 16.36
N TRP A 174 9.85 -1.33 15.74
CA TRP A 174 9.68 -1.16 14.30
C TRP A 174 10.74 -1.95 13.52
N GLU A 175 10.28 -2.82 12.63
CA GLU A 175 11.13 -3.63 11.78
C GLU A 175 11.31 -2.96 10.41
N PRO A 176 12.55 -2.60 10.01
CA PRO A 176 12.80 -1.72 8.87
C PRO A 176 12.52 -2.33 7.49
N VAL A 177 12.58 -3.65 7.34
CA VAL A 177 12.38 -4.30 6.04
C VAL A 177 10.89 -4.40 5.72
N ARG A 178 10.08 -4.91 6.65
CA ARG A 178 8.63 -5.08 6.49
C ARG A 178 7.81 -3.90 7.00
N ARG A 179 8.49 -2.87 7.53
CA ARG A 179 7.97 -1.56 7.95
C ARG A 179 6.72 -1.68 8.84
N ARG A 180 6.82 -2.47 9.91
CA ARG A 180 5.74 -2.77 10.85
C ARG A 180 6.24 -2.84 12.29
N THR A 181 5.41 -2.48 13.26
CA THR A 181 5.75 -2.55 14.69
C THR A 181 5.36 -3.87 15.35
N GLN A 182 4.42 -4.60 14.74
CA GLN A 182 3.92 -5.88 15.22
C GLN A 182 4.41 -7.04 14.33
N PRO A 183 4.74 -8.19 14.94
CA PRO A 183 5.06 -9.39 14.17
C PRO A 183 3.81 -9.87 13.40
N GLY A 184 4.04 -10.47 12.24
CA GLY A 184 2.97 -10.95 11.38
C GLY A 184 3.46 -11.14 9.95
N GLY A 185 2.52 -11.38 9.06
CA GLY A 185 2.69 -11.61 7.64
C GLY A 185 1.36 -12.07 7.07
N ILE A 186 1.29 -12.18 5.74
CA ILE A 186 0.10 -12.68 5.07
C ILE A 186 -0.30 -14.05 5.63
N ASP A 187 -1.60 -14.26 5.81
CA ASP A 187 -2.10 -15.55 6.28
C ASP A 187 -1.98 -16.63 5.19
N GLN A 188 -2.12 -17.89 5.60
CA GLN A 188 -1.94 -19.03 4.71
C GLN A 188 -2.93 -19.00 3.52
N ALA A 189 -4.16 -18.54 3.74
CA ALA A 189 -5.17 -18.45 2.68
C ALA A 189 -4.80 -17.40 1.63
N THR A 190 -4.30 -16.25 2.08
CA THR A 190 -3.81 -15.18 1.20
C THR A 190 -2.58 -15.62 0.43
N LEU A 191 -1.63 -16.32 1.08
CA LEU A 191 -0.46 -16.90 0.42
C LEU A 191 -0.86 -17.89 -0.67
N GLU A 192 -1.78 -18.82 -0.37
CA GLU A 192 -2.30 -19.79 -1.35
C GLU A 192 -3.00 -19.12 -2.53
N MET A 193 -3.72 -18.01 -2.29
CA MET A 193 -4.35 -17.22 -3.34
C MET A 193 -3.29 -16.58 -4.26
N LEU A 194 -2.27 -15.93 -3.68
CA LEU A 194 -1.18 -15.30 -4.45
C LEU A 194 -0.37 -16.31 -5.27
N GLN A 195 -0.21 -17.53 -4.77
CA GLN A 195 0.49 -18.62 -5.45
C GLN A 195 -0.40 -19.36 -6.48
N GLY A 196 -1.67 -18.98 -6.63
CA GLY A 196 -2.63 -19.65 -7.51
C GLY A 196 -2.98 -21.08 -7.06
N LEU A 197 -2.74 -21.41 -5.79
CA LEU A 197 -3.06 -22.72 -5.20
C LEU A 197 -4.52 -22.79 -4.72
N ALA A 198 -5.13 -21.66 -4.38
CA ALA A 198 -6.53 -21.59 -3.99
C ALA A 198 -7.49 -22.10 -5.09
N GLU A 199 -7.17 -21.82 -6.37
CA GLU A 199 -7.99 -22.26 -7.51
C GLU A 199 -7.88 -23.77 -7.77
N LYS A 200 -6.74 -24.41 -7.44
CA LYS A 200 -6.55 -25.87 -7.58
C LYS A 200 -7.52 -26.67 -6.72
N ARG A 201 -8.05 -26.08 -5.65
CA ARG A 201 -9.04 -26.72 -4.76
C ARG A 201 -10.42 -26.89 -5.42
N TYR A 202 -10.70 -26.12 -6.48
CA TYR A 202 -11.96 -26.14 -7.23
C TYR A 202 -11.81 -26.71 -8.65
N MET A 203 -10.58 -27.06 -9.07
CA MET A 203 -10.39 -27.79 -10.33
C MET A 203 -10.89 -29.22 -10.18
N PRO A 204 -11.74 -29.73 -11.09
CA PRO A 204 -12.13 -31.13 -11.08
C PRO A 204 -10.86 -31.97 -11.20
N ALA A 205 -10.75 -33.02 -10.38
CA ALA A 205 -9.66 -33.97 -10.48
C ALA A 205 -9.61 -34.47 -11.93
N SER A 206 -8.49 -34.21 -12.61
CA SER A 206 -8.19 -34.80 -13.90
C SER A 206 -8.19 -36.31 -13.72
N GLY A 207 -9.29 -36.95 -14.12
CA GLY A 207 -9.44 -38.40 -14.19
C GLY A 207 -8.81 -38.97 -15.45
#